data_AF-A0A1F5MGA5-F1
#
_entry.id   AF-A0A1F5MGA5-F1
#
_cell.length_a   1.000
_cell.length_b   1.000
_cell.length_c   1.000
_cell.angle_alpha   90.00
_cell.angle_beta   90.00
_cell.angle_gamma   90.00
#
_symmetry.space_group_name_H-M   'P 1'
#
loop_
_entity.id
_entity.type
_entity.pdbx_description
1 polymer ?
#
loop_
_entity_poly.entity_id
_entity_poly.type
_entity_poly.pdbx_seq_one_letter_code
_entity_poly.pdbx_strand_id
1 'polypeptide(L)'
;MMIDTEPQTIQDKWETKGPLPRRNRSVGFFCAPYHGSFLQDLRGERHLSQADLSVVLTGKSNPSYISEVEQGKVGIDRDFIEQVTALFDLYPDSRANLLIGARFLPSDQDVNQLRSDMSSALRGFNIPQYAIDFGGRFLYWNNETSELFGLSDKEAELKREQPNYLEMLFDPTWGIRKRINNWEEVARDEVESLYLTCARFDLEGYRSRVSHIDVI
;
A
#
# COMPACT_ATOMS: atom_id res chain seq x y z
N MET A 1 -37.53 31.34 -16.31
CA MET A 1 -36.26 31.80 -15.72
C MET A 1 -35.24 30.71 -15.97
N MET A 2 -34.38 30.88 -16.98
CA MET A 2 -33.15 30.09 -17.06
C MET A 2 -32.19 30.74 -16.07
N ILE A 3 -31.78 29.99 -15.05
CA ILE A 3 -30.75 30.45 -14.13
C ILE A 3 -29.44 30.18 -14.88
N ASP A 4 -28.90 31.22 -15.51
CA ASP A 4 -27.51 31.21 -15.99
C ASP A 4 -26.60 31.20 -14.76
N THR A 5 -26.32 30.02 -14.23
CA THR A 5 -25.19 29.83 -13.33
C THR A 5 -23.93 29.90 -14.18
N GLU A 6 -23.13 30.96 -13.99
CA GLU A 6 -21.79 31.07 -14.56
C GLU A 6 -21.01 29.76 -14.32
N PRO A 7 -20.23 29.27 -15.31
CA PRO A 7 -19.45 28.07 -15.14
C PRO A 7 -18.45 28.28 -14.01
N GLN A 8 -18.65 27.59 -12.88
CA GLN A 8 -17.74 27.61 -11.74
C GLN A 8 -16.31 27.32 -12.21
N THR A 9 -15.37 28.17 -11.83
CA THR A 9 -13.97 27.93 -12.13
C THR A 9 -13.48 26.69 -11.37
N ILE A 10 -12.39 26.06 -11.83
CA ILE A 10 -11.78 24.93 -11.11
C ILE A 10 -11.44 25.34 -9.66
N GLN A 11 -11.05 26.60 -9.47
CA GLN A 11 -10.78 27.22 -8.17
C GLN A 11 -12.05 27.32 -7.29
N ASP A 12 -13.21 27.68 -7.88
CA ASP A 12 -14.49 27.75 -7.15
C ASP A 12 -15.02 26.37 -6.71
N LYS A 13 -14.76 25.34 -7.53
CA LYS A 13 -15.04 23.93 -7.15
C LYS A 13 -14.13 23.46 -6.01
N TRP A 14 -12.94 24.06 -5.90
CA TRP A 14 -11.89 23.68 -4.95
C TRP A 14 -12.13 24.28 -3.55
N GLU A 15 -12.40 25.58 -3.47
CA GLU A 15 -12.42 26.35 -2.22
C GLU A 15 -13.66 26.11 -1.35
N THR A 16 -14.71 25.48 -1.89
CA THR A 16 -16.00 25.32 -1.20
C THR A 16 -16.11 24.08 -0.31
N LYS A 17 -15.12 23.18 -0.29
CA LYS A 17 -15.20 21.93 0.46
C LYS A 17 -13.97 21.75 1.36
N GLY A 18 -14.18 21.87 2.67
CA GLY A 18 -13.20 21.61 3.72
C GLY A 18 -12.59 20.20 3.68
N PRO A 19 -11.75 19.81 4.65
CA PRO A 19 -11.03 18.53 4.62
C PRO A 19 -12.01 17.36 4.45
N LEU A 20 -11.61 16.35 3.67
CA LEU A 20 -12.44 15.18 3.41
C LEU A 20 -12.89 14.55 4.75
N PRO A 21 -14.19 14.23 4.94
CA PRO A 21 -14.66 13.66 6.18
C PRO A 21 -13.91 12.35 6.47
N ARG A 22 -13.66 12.06 7.76
CA ARG A 22 -13.00 10.83 8.29
C ARG A 22 -13.62 9.49 7.85
N ARG A 23 -14.61 9.50 6.94
CA ARG A 23 -15.30 8.33 6.41
C ARG A 23 -14.46 7.47 5.46
N ASN A 24 -13.14 7.63 5.39
CA ASN A 24 -12.25 6.50 5.09
C ASN A 24 -12.10 5.64 6.34
N ARG A 25 -13.22 5.03 6.78
CA ARG A 25 -13.18 3.88 7.68
C ARG A 25 -12.23 2.90 7.04
N SER A 26 -11.19 2.48 7.75
CA SER A 26 -10.82 1.07 7.91
C SER A 26 -11.48 0.13 6.90
N VAL A 27 -11.21 0.28 5.61
CA VAL A 27 -11.61 -0.72 4.62
C VAL A 27 -10.58 -1.78 4.88
N GLY A 28 -10.98 -2.74 5.70
CA GLY A 28 -10.09 -3.76 6.23
C GLY A 28 -9.25 -4.29 5.10
N PHE A 29 -7.92 -4.22 5.25
CA PHE A 29 -6.97 -4.71 4.24
C PHE A 29 -7.43 -4.40 2.81
N PHE A 30 -7.30 -3.15 2.36
CA PHE A 30 -7.77 -2.71 1.04
C PHE A 30 -7.40 -3.69 -0.09
N CYS A 31 -8.40 -4.48 -0.50
CA CYS A 31 -8.47 -5.18 -1.78
C CYS A 31 -9.09 -4.23 -2.83
N ALA A 32 -8.55 -3.02 -3.00
CA ALA A 32 -8.69 -2.32 -4.26
C ALA A 32 -7.39 -2.62 -5.03
N PRO A 33 -7.36 -3.63 -5.92
CA PRO A 33 -6.13 -4.08 -6.56
C PRO A 33 -5.45 -3.03 -7.46
N TYR A 34 -6.04 -1.83 -7.61
CA TYR A 34 -5.55 -0.78 -8.50
C TYR A 34 -5.73 0.62 -7.90
N HIS A 35 -4.64 1.39 -7.91
CA HIS A 35 -4.59 2.83 -7.64
C HIS A 35 -5.63 3.64 -8.44
N GLY A 36 -6.03 3.15 -9.63
CA GLY A 36 -7.00 3.81 -10.50
C GLY A 36 -8.40 3.96 -9.92
N SER A 37 -8.95 2.90 -9.29
CA SER A 37 -10.28 2.95 -8.66
C SER A 37 -10.33 3.94 -7.49
N PHE A 38 -9.27 3.96 -6.68
CA PHE A 38 -9.14 4.92 -5.58
C PHE A 38 -9.04 6.37 -6.09
N LEU A 39 -8.31 6.60 -7.19
CA LEU A 39 -8.26 7.92 -7.82
C LEU A 39 -9.63 8.36 -8.35
N GLN A 40 -10.39 7.44 -8.94
CA GLN A 40 -11.75 7.69 -9.42
C GLN A 40 -12.69 8.09 -8.27
N ASP A 41 -12.60 7.41 -7.11
CA ASP A 41 -13.39 7.73 -5.93
C ASP A 41 -13.07 9.14 -5.40
N LEU A 42 -11.77 9.45 -5.22
CA LEU A 42 -11.31 10.78 -4.80
C LEU A 42 -11.81 11.87 -5.76
N ARG A 43 -11.69 11.63 -7.07
CA ARG A 43 -12.18 12.53 -8.11
C ARG A 43 -13.69 12.74 -8.00
N GLY A 44 -14.45 11.67 -7.74
CA GLY A 44 -15.90 11.68 -7.55
C GLY A 44 -16.35 12.51 -6.34
N GLU A 45 -15.66 12.39 -5.20
CA GLU A 45 -15.93 13.15 -3.97
C GLU A 45 -15.79 14.67 -4.19
N ARG A 46 -14.84 15.07 -5.03
CA ARG A 46 -14.61 16.46 -5.43
C ARG A 46 -15.40 16.89 -6.68
N HIS A 47 -16.20 16.00 -7.27
CA HIS A 47 -16.95 16.25 -8.52
C HIS A 47 -16.09 16.78 -9.66
N LEU A 48 -14.86 16.30 -9.75
CA LEU A 48 -13.94 16.67 -10.81
C LEU A 48 -14.17 15.78 -12.04
N SER A 49 -14.11 16.38 -13.23
CA SER A 49 -13.96 15.59 -14.46
C SER A 49 -12.51 15.09 -14.61
N GLN A 50 -12.28 14.09 -15.46
CA GLN A 50 -10.92 13.64 -15.78
C GLN A 50 -10.08 14.78 -16.38
N ALA A 51 -10.71 15.70 -17.11
CA ALA A 51 -10.08 16.91 -17.63
C ALA A 51 -9.66 17.86 -16.50
N ASP A 52 -10.58 18.13 -15.56
CA ASP A 52 -10.28 19.00 -14.41
C ASP A 52 -9.11 18.45 -13.60
N LEU A 53 -9.13 17.15 -13.28
CA LEU A 53 -8.05 16.51 -12.53
C LEU A 53 -6.71 16.56 -13.26
N SER A 54 -6.72 16.35 -14.58
CA SER A 54 -5.50 16.41 -15.40
C SER A 54 -4.88 17.81 -15.40
N VAL A 55 -5.71 18.85 -15.53
CA VAL A 55 -5.25 20.25 -15.48
C VAL A 55 -4.64 20.56 -14.12
N VAL A 56 -5.27 20.13 -13.04
CA VAL A 56 -4.81 20.42 -11.68
C VAL A 56 -3.50 19.69 -11.35
N LEU A 57 -3.34 18.43 -11.76
CA LEU A 57 -2.12 17.67 -11.48
C LEU A 57 -0.95 18.05 -12.41
N THR A 58 -1.21 18.22 -13.70
CA THR A 58 -0.15 18.30 -14.72
C THR A 58 -0.01 19.68 -15.37
N GLY A 59 -0.92 20.61 -15.07
CA GLY A 59 -1.02 21.91 -15.74
C GLY A 59 -1.52 21.84 -17.19
N LYS A 60 -1.83 20.64 -17.70
CA LYS A 60 -2.32 20.41 -19.07
C LYS A 60 -3.59 19.57 -19.03
N SER A 61 -4.53 19.87 -19.92
CA SER A 61 -5.72 19.02 -20.08
C SER A 61 -5.36 17.79 -20.92
N ASN A 62 -5.20 16.64 -20.25
CA ASN A 62 -5.07 15.33 -20.87
C ASN A 62 -6.01 14.31 -20.17
N PRO A 63 -7.31 14.34 -20.49
CA PRO A 63 -8.29 13.44 -19.88
C PRO A 63 -7.99 11.97 -20.17
N SER A 64 -7.37 11.67 -21.31
CA SER A 64 -7.01 10.31 -21.72
C SER A 64 -6.03 9.67 -20.75
N TYR A 65 -4.99 10.39 -20.33
CA TYR A 65 -4.03 9.88 -19.35
C TYR A 65 -4.70 9.54 -18.02
N ILE A 66 -5.54 10.44 -17.49
CA ILE A 66 -6.30 10.17 -16.25
C ILE A 66 -7.23 8.96 -16.42
N SER A 67 -7.88 8.83 -17.58
CA SER A 67 -8.73 7.68 -17.89
C SER A 67 -7.95 6.37 -17.94
N GLU A 68 -6.74 6.37 -18.52
CA GLU A 68 -5.85 5.22 -18.55
C GLU A 68 -5.33 4.83 -17.16
N VAL A 69 -5.02 5.82 -16.31
CA VAL A 69 -4.66 5.61 -14.90
C VAL A 69 -5.83 5.02 -14.11
N GLU A 70 -7.04 5.60 -14.23
CA GLU A 70 -8.25 5.11 -13.54
C GLU A 70 -8.60 3.67 -13.94
N GLN A 71 -8.33 3.30 -15.20
CA GLN A 71 -8.51 1.94 -15.72
C GLN A 71 -7.32 1.00 -15.42
N GLY A 72 -6.26 1.48 -14.76
CA GLY A 72 -5.06 0.69 -14.45
C GLY A 72 -4.21 0.30 -15.67
N LYS A 73 -4.43 0.95 -16.83
CA LYS A 73 -3.65 0.72 -18.07
C LYS A 73 -2.25 1.33 -17.99
N VAL A 74 -2.11 2.41 -17.24
CA VAL A 74 -0.86 3.13 -17.03
C VAL A 74 -0.61 3.26 -15.54
N GLY A 75 0.61 2.96 -15.11
CA GLY A 75 1.03 3.17 -13.73
C GLY A 75 1.27 4.64 -13.40
N ILE A 76 1.30 4.96 -12.11
CA ILE A 76 1.62 6.29 -11.60
C ILE A 76 2.99 6.28 -10.95
N ASP A 77 3.67 7.42 -10.96
CA ASP A 77 4.93 7.60 -10.24
C ASP A 77 4.72 8.23 -8.86
N ARG A 78 5.81 8.37 -8.10
CA ARG A 78 5.76 8.95 -6.76
C ARG A 78 5.38 10.43 -6.79
N ASP A 79 5.85 11.18 -7.77
CA ASP A 79 5.54 12.60 -7.89
C ASP A 79 4.04 12.80 -8.11
N PHE A 80 3.41 11.97 -8.93
CA PHE A 80 1.97 11.93 -9.10
C PHE A 80 1.25 11.58 -7.79
N ILE A 81 1.74 10.61 -7.02
CA ILE A 81 1.16 10.26 -5.72
C ILE A 81 1.28 11.42 -4.74
N GLU A 82 2.40 12.13 -4.68
CA GLU A 82 2.58 13.29 -3.80
C GLU A 82 1.68 14.45 -4.24
N GLN A 83 1.52 14.67 -5.55
CA GLN A 83 0.57 15.66 -6.06
C GLN A 83 -0.87 15.32 -5.68
N VAL A 84 -1.31 14.06 -5.84
CA VAL A 84 -2.64 13.61 -5.42
C VAL A 84 -2.80 13.71 -3.91
N THR A 85 -1.77 13.36 -3.13
CA THR A 85 -1.77 13.46 -1.67
C THR A 85 -1.96 14.90 -1.22
N ALA A 86 -1.17 15.83 -1.78
CA ALA A 86 -1.25 17.25 -1.48
C ALA A 86 -2.57 17.86 -1.95
N LEU A 87 -3.04 17.44 -3.14
CA LEU A 87 -4.29 17.91 -3.70
C LEU A 87 -5.45 17.51 -2.78
N PHE A 88 -5.65 16.23 -2.53
CA PHE A 88 -6.80 15.76 -1.76
C PHE A 88 -6.65 15.87 -0.23
N ASP A 89 -5.52 16.40 0.26
CA ASP A 89 -5.16 16.45 1.69
C ASP A 89 -5.28 15.05 2.33
N LEU A 90 -4.62 14.07 1.71
CA LEU A 90 -4.74 12.67 2.11
C LEU A 90 -4.02 12.39 3.42
N TYR A 91 -4.69 11.63 4.29
CA TYR A 91 -4.06 11.06 5.49
C TYR A 91 -2.99 10.02 5.13
N PRO A 92 -2.02 9.75 6.03
CA PRO A 92 -0.95 8.78 5.81
C PRO A 92 -1.43 7.41 5.32
N ASP A 93 -2.52 6.87 5.88
CA ASP A 93 -3.08 5.57 5.49
C ASP A 93 -3.61 5.57 4.05
N SER A 94 -4.26 6.66 3.63
CA SER A 94 -4.75 6.82 2.25
C SER A 94 -3.61 6.96 1.25
N ARG A 95 -2.56 7.70 1.62
CA ARG A 95 -1.32 7.75 0.83
C ARG A 95 -0.65 6.38 0.74
N ALA A 96 -0.61 5.62 1.82
CA ALA A 96 -0.06 4.27 1.83
C ALA A 96 -0.81 3.34 0.86
N ASN A 97 -2.14 3.43 0.79
CA ASN A 97 -2.92 2.67 -0.19
C ASN A 97 -2.56 3.02 -1.64
N LEU A 98 -2.31 4.29 -1.95
CA LEU A 98 -1.83 4.70 -3.29
C LEU A 98 -0.46 4.10 -3.60
N LEU A 99 0.48 4.15 -2.65
CA LEU A 99 1.80 3.55 -2.81
C LEU A 99 1.72 2.04 -3.05
N ILE A 100 0.91 1.33 -2.26
CA ILE A 100 0.69 -0.12 -2.42
C ILE A 100 0.05 -0.42 -3.78
N GLY A 101 -1.02 0.29 -4.14
CA GLY A 101 -1.73 0.11 -5.42
C GLY A 101 -0.88 0.47 -6.65
N ALA A 102 0.12 1.33 -6.48
CA ALA A 102 1.14 1.66 -7.48
C ALA A 102 2.40 0.77 -7.40
N ARG A 103 2.42 -0.20 -6.48
CA ARG A 103 3.51 -1.16 -6.25
C ARG A 103 4.83 -0.51 -5.83
N PHE A 104 4.76 0.62 -5.13
CA PHE A 104 5.93 1.27 -4.54
C PHE A 104 6.22 0.73 -3.15
N LEU A 105 7.41 0.17 -2.97
CA LEU A 105 7.92 -0.16 -1.64
C LEU A 105 8.05 1.10 -0.77
N PRO A 106 7.90 1.01 0.56
CA PRO A 106 8.20 2.12 1.45
C PRO A 106 9.61 2.68 1.22
N SER A 107 9.74 4.01 1.20
CA SER A 107 11.05 4.67 1.15
C SER A 107 11.75 4.58 2.51
N ASP A 108 13.06 4.83 2.55
CA ASP A 108 13.80 4.88 3.82
C ASP A 108 13.21 5.90 4.80
N GLN A 109 12.66 7.00 4.29
CA GLN A 109 11.96 7.98 5.11
C GLN A 109 10.68 7.41 5.73
N ASP A 110 9.85 6.73 4.93
CA ASP A 110 8.64 6.06 5.42
C ASP A 110 8.98 5.00 6.48
N VAL A 111 10.03 4.20 6.23
CA VAL A 111 10.51 3.16 7.15
C VAL A 111 11.02 3.77 8.46
N ASN A 112 11.80 4.85 8.40
CA ASN A 112 12.33 5.50 9.60
C ASN A 112 11.23 6.15 10.44
N GLN A 113 10.23 6.78 9.80
CA GLN A 113 9.06 7.31 10.49
C GLN A 113 8.26 6.20 11.17
N LEU A 114 7.95 5.13 10.44
CA LEU A 114 7.27 3.95 11.00
C LEU A 114 8.03 3.37 12.18
N ARG A 115 9.36 3.21 12.08
CA ARG A 115 10.18 2.71 13.19
C ARG A 115 10.09 3.60 14.42
N SER A 116 10.11 4.92 14.24
CA SER A 116 9.91 5.87 15.34
C SER A 116 8.55 5.65 16.00
N ASP A 117 7.48 5.63 15.22
CA ASP A 117 6.10 5.50 15.70
C ASP A 117 5.88 4.14 16.40
N MET A 118 6.31 3.05 15.77
CA MET A 118 6.20 1.68 16.29
C MET A 118 7.05 1.46 17.53
N SER A 119 8.23 2.06 17.62
CA SER A 119 9.08 1.96 18.81
C SER A 119 8.45 2.55 20.07
N SER A 120 7.47 3.45 19.90
CA SER A 120 6.69 4.03 21.00
C SER A 120 5.44 3.19 21.28
N ALA A 121 4.74 2.75 20.23
CA ALA A 121 3.50 1.98 20.35
C ALA A 121 3.74 0.57 20.89
N LEU A 122 4.81 -0.10 20.46
CA LEU A 122 5.05 -1.51 20.74
C LEU A 122 5.93 -1.77 21.98
N ARG A 123 6.51 -0.73 22.59
CA ARG A 123 7.46 -0.85 23.71
C ARG A 123 6.89 -1.52 24.96
N GLY A 124 5.57 -1.63 25.10
CA GLY A 124 4.89 -2.24 26.23
C GLY A 124 4.34 -3.65 25.98
N PHE A 125 4.52 -4.22 24.78
CA PHE A 125 3.97 -5.53 24.44
C PHE A 125 4.97 -6.64 24.79
N ASN A 126 4.62 -7.45 25.79
CA ASN A 126 5.40 -8.63 26.20
C ASN A 126 5.09 -9.88 25.35
N ILE A 127 4.74 -9.68 24.08
CA ILE A 127 4.49 -10.75 23.10
C ILE A 127 5.22 -10.40 21.79
N PRO A 128 5.65 -11.37 20.97
CA PRO A 128 6.28 -11.09 19.68
C PRO A 128 5.40 -10.21 18.79
N GLN A 129 5.93 -9.07 18.35
CA GLN A 129 5.30 -8.12 17.44
C GLN A 129 6.31 -7.65 16.39
N TYR A 130 5.87 -7.61 15.14
CA TYR A 130 6.68 -7.14 14.02
C TYR A 130 5.83 -6.47 12.95
N ALA A 131 6.49 -5.68 12.11
CA ALA A 131 5.92 -5.05 10.93
C ALA A 131 6.70 -5.48 9.69
N ILE A 132 5.98 -5.95 8.68
CA ILE A 132 6.49 -6.27 7.34
C ILE A 132 5.81 -5.38 6.30
N ASP A 133 6.52 -5.03 5.24
CA ASP A 133 5.87 -4.42 4.08
C ASP A 133 5.21 -5.47 3.17
N PHE A 134 4.49 -5.02 2.14
CA PHE A 134 3.84 -5.91 1.18
C PHE A 134 4.82 -6.75 0.34
N GLY A 135 6.10 -6.37 0.30
CA GLY A 135 7.17 -7.16 -0.28
C GLY A 135 7.74 -8.20 0.67
N GLY A 136 7.24 -8.29 1.90
CA GLY A 136 7.69 -9.20 2.95
C GLY A 136 8.95 -8.75 3.68
N ARG A 137 9.44 -7.51 3.46
CA ARG A 137 10.63 -7.00 4.17
C ARG A 137 10.28 -6.62 5.59
N PHE A 138 11.11 -7.03 6.55
CA PHE A 138 10.96 -6.58 7.93
C PHE A 138 11.31 -5.11 8.09
N LEU A 139 10.33 -4.33 8.54
CA LEU A 139 10.50 -2.91 8.84
C LEU A 139 10.82 -2.68 10.31
N TYR A 140 10.22 -3.48 11.20
CA TYR A 140 10.36 -3.38 12.65
C TYR A 140 10.07 -4.72 13.32
N TRP A 141 10.68 -4.99 14.47
CA TRP A 141 10.24 -6.00 15.43
C TRP A 141 10.61 -5.59 16.86
N ASN A 142 9.90 -6.12 17.86
CA ASN A 142 10.24 -5.94 19.27
C ASN A 142 11.23 -7.01 19.79
N ASN A 143 11.66 -6.87 21.04
CA ASN A 143 12.64 -7.75 21.67
C ASN A 143 12.12 -9.20 21.77
N GLU A 144 10.84 -9.37 22.04
CA GLU A 144 10.16 -10.65 22.16
C GLU A 144 10.20 -11.43 20.83
N THR A 145 10.11 -10.72 19.70
CA THR A 145 10.31 -11.31 18.37
C THR A 145 11.77 -11.72 18.15
N SER A 146 12.73 -10.89 18.59
CA SER A 146 14.15 -11.26 18.54
C SER A 146 14.43 -12.52 19.34
N GLU A 147 13.87 -12.64 20.55
CA GLU A 147 14.05 -13.81 21.40
C GLU A 147 13.42 -15.07 20.80
N LEU A 148 12.18 -14.95 20.30
CA LEU A 148 11.46 -16.05 19.65
C LEU A 148 12.29 -16.64 18.50
N PHE A 149 12.79 -15.79 17.60
CA PHE A 149 13.56 -16.23 16.44
C PHE A 149 15.05 -16.45 16.72
N GLY A 150 15.56 -16.09 17.90
CA GLY A 150 16.99 -16.20 18.23
C GLY A 150 17.86 -15.17 17.52
N LEU A 151 17.34 -13.98 17.30
CA LEU A 151 17.92 -12.90 16.51
C LEU A 151 18.42 -11.72 17.36
N SER A 152 18.55 -11.89 18.68
CA SER A 152 18.95 -10.80 19.59
C SER A 152 20.26 -10.11 19.18
N ASP A 153 21.21 -10.86 18.62
CA ASP A 153 22.50 -10.31 18.16
C ASP A 153 22.46 -9.77 16.72
N LYS A 154 21.30 -9.87 16.04
CA LYS A 154 21.10 -9.52 14.62
C LYS A 154 20.30 -8.24 14.40
N GLU A 155 20.00 -7.47 15.45
CA GLU A 155 19.22 -6.23 15.33
C GLU A 155 19.91 -5.19 14.41
N ALA A 156 21.25 -5.13 14.43
CA ALA A 156 22.00 -4.25 13.53
C ALA A 156 21.93 -4.73 12.06
N GLU A 157 21.95 -6.04 11.84
CA GLU A 157 21.80 -6.68 10.53
C GLU A 157 20.40 -6.40 9.95
N LEU A 158 19.35 -6.52 10.77
CA LEU A 158 17.99 -6.09 10.41
C LEU A 158 17.95 -4.65 9.89
N LYS A 159 18.46 -3.69 10.69
CA LYS A 159 18.33 -2.26 10.38
C LYS A 159 19.00 -1.91 9.05
N ARG A 160 20.09 -2.61 8.73
CA ARG A 160 20.87 -2.45 7.51
C ARG A 160 20.26 -3.17 6.32
N GLU A 161 19.85 -4.42 6.49
CA GLU A 161 19.53 -5.32 5.37
C GLU A 161 18.04 -5.41 5.06
N GLN A 162 17.17 -5.05 6.02
CA GLN A 162 15.70 -5.16 5.89
C GLN A 162 15.28 -6.50 5.28
N PRO A 163 15.72 -7.63 5.88
CA PRO A 163 15.60 -8.94 5.27
C PRO A 163 14.14 -9.31 5.02
N ASN A 164 13.91 -10.11 3.97
CA ASN A 164 12.59 -10.64 3.70
C ASN A 164 12.24 -11.77 4.70
N TYR A 165 11.00 -11.76 5.20
CA TYR A 165 10.52 -12.73 6.19
C TYR A 165 10.70 -14.18 5.75
N LEU A 166 10.35 -14.49 4.50
CA LEU A 166 10.46 -15.85 3.99
C LEU A 166 11.91 -16.22 3.73
N GLU A 167 12.71 -15.29 3.22
CA GLU A 167 14.16 -15.54 3.10
C GLU A 167 14.75 -15.90 4.46
N MET A 168 14.44 -15.14 5.51
CA MET A 168 14.91 -15.47 6.87
C MET A 168 14.43 -16.82 7.37
N LEU A 169 13.18 -17.18 7.05
CA LEU A 169 12.59 -18.44 7.50
C LEU A 169 13.28 -19.65 6.84
N PHE A 170 13.58 -19.55 5.54
CA PHE A 170 14.11 -20.65 4.73
C PHE A 170 15.64 -20.66 4.59
N ASP A 171 16.32 -19.54 4.81
CA ASP A 171 17.77 -19.44 4.74
C ASP A 171 18.41 -20.00 6.04
N PRO A 172 19.22 -21.07 5.93
CA PRO A 172 19.85 -21.70 7.09
C PRO A 172 20.81 -20.77 7.87
N THR A 173 21.31 -19.67 7.27
CA THR A 173 22.20 -18.71 7.93
C THR A 173 21.52 -17.93 9.06
N TRP A 174 20.20 -17.80 9.00
CA TRP A 174 19.40 -17.15 10.05
C TRP A 174 19.06 -18.11 11.19
N GLY A 175 19.15 -19.42 10.96
CA GLY A 175 18.99 -20.44 12.00
C GLY A 175 17.56 -20.61 12.55
N ILE A 176 16.57 -19.89 12.02
CA ILE A 176 15.18 -19.89 12.48
C ILE A 176 14.56 -21.28 12.41
N ARG A 177 14.76 -21.99 11.28
CA ARG A 177 14.26 -23.36 11.09
C ARG A 177 14.59 -24.31 12.25
N LYS A 178 15.79 -24.20 12.84
CA LYS A 178 16.24 -25.10 13.92
C LYS A 178 15.45 -24.93 15.23
N ARG A 179 14.68 -23.85 15.34
CA ARG A 179 13.85 -23.52 16.51
C ARG A 179 12.40 -23.94 16.37
N ILE A 180 11.99 -24.43 15.19
CA ILE A 180 10.61 -24.79 14.88
C ILE A 180 10.52 -26.32 14.88
N ASN A 181 9.88 -26.88 15.90
CA ASN A 181 9.75 -28.33 16.08
C ASN A 181 8.88 -28.97 14.97
N ASN A 182 7.83 -28.29 14.53
CA ASN A 182 6.90 -28.72 13.48
C ASN A 182 7.20 -28.04 12.13
N TRP A 183 8.48 -27.98 11.74
CA TRP A 183 8.94 -27.22 10.57
C TRP A 183 8.14 -27.46 9.28
N GLU A 184 7.85 -28.72 8.94
CA GLU A 184 7.16 -29.05 7.67
C GLU A 184 5.73 -28.51 7.60
N GLU A 185 5.06 -28.36 8.74
CA GLU A 185 3.73 -27.76 8.84
C GLU A 185 3.84 -26.24 8.69
N VAL A 186 4.69 -25.60 9.51
CA VAL A 186 4.89 -24.15 9.47
C VAL A 186 5.36 -23.67 8.11
N ALA A 187 6.34 -24.34 7.50
CA ALA A 187 6.85 -23.96 6.19
C ALA A 187 5.77 -24.04 5.10
N ARG A 188 4.88 -25.03 5.18
CA ARG A 188 3.75 -25.16 4.25
C ARG A 188 2.76 -24.03 4.44
N ASP A 189 2.36 -23.77 5.68
CA ASP A 189 1.37 -22.75 6.02
C ASP A 189 1.87 -21.35 5.61
N GLU A 190 3.17 -21.07 5.78
CA GLU A 190 3.77 -19.79 5.40
C GLU A 190 3.86 -19.60 3.89
N VAL A 191 4.20 -20.66 3.15
CA VAL A 191 4.21 -20.61 1.67
C VAL A 191 2.77 -20.46 1.13
N GLU A 192 1.80 -21.15 1.73
CA GLU A 192 0.39 -21.01 1.37
C GLU A 192 -0.14 -19.61 1.68
N SER A 193 0.21 -19.06 2.86
CA SER A 193 -0.12 -17.69 3.25
C SER A 193 0.44 -16.66 2.26
N LEU A 194 1.69 -16.83 1.81
CA LEU A 194 2.26 -16.00 0.75
C LEU A 194 1.47 -16.16 -0.55
N TYR A 195 1.19 -17.38 -1.00
CA TYR A 195 0.46 -17.63 -2.24
C TYR A 195 -0.90 -16.94 -2.22
N LEU A 196 -1.65 -17.05 -1.12
CA LEU A 196 -2.93 -16.39 -0.92
C LEU A 196 -2.79 -14.86 -0.87
N THR A 197 -1.74 -14.34 -0.25
CA THR A 197 -1.45 -12.91 -0.18
C THR A 197 -1.11 -12.35 -1.56
N CYS A 198 -0.23 -13.00 -2.32
CA CYS A 198 0.14 -12.64 -3.69
C CYS A 198 -1.04 -12.79 -4.66
N ALA A 199 -1.84 -13.86 -4.54
CA ALA A 199 -3.03 -14.06 -5.35
C ALA A 199 -4.03 -12.90 -5.14
N ARG A 200 -4.17 -12.38 -3.91
CA ARG A 200 -4.99 -11.19 -3.64
C ARG A 200 -4.51 -9.94 -4.38
N PHE A 201 -3.20 -9.82 -4.63
CA PHE A 201 -2.63 -8.73 -5.43
C PHE A 201 -2.73 -8.97 -6.96
N ASP A 202 -3.03 -10.19 -7.41
CA ASP A 202 -3.13 -10.59 -8.84
C ASP A 202 -4.56 -10.93 -9.31
N LEU A 203 -5.57 -10.82 -8.43
CA LEU A 203 -6.93 -11.33 -8.66
C LEU A 203 -7.74 -10.66 -9.79
N GLU A 204 -7.24 -9.62 -10.45
CA GLU A 204 -7.83 -9.08 -11.68
C GLU A 204 -7.00 -9.39 -12.95
N GLY A 205 -5.71 -9.73 -12.80
CA GLY A 205 -4.91 -10.32 -13.88
C GLY A 205 -5.30 -11.77 -14.17
N TYR A 206 -5.74 -12.50 -13.14
CA TYR A 206 -6.16 -13.90 -13.24
C TYR A 206 -7.57 -14.07 -13.81
N ARG A 207 -8.53 -13.22 -13.41
CA ARG A 207 -9.93 -13.28 -13.91
C ARG A 207 -10.07 -13.00 -15.41
N SER A 208 -9.14 -12.25 -16.01
CA SER A 208 -9.13 -11.98 -17.45
C SER A 208 -8.46 -13.07 -18.29
N ARG A 209 -7.70 -14.00 -17.69
CA ARG A 209 -6.96 -15.05 -18.42
C ARG A 209 -7.51 -16.46 -18.25
N VAL A 210 -8.31 -16.73 -17.22
CA VAL A 210 -8.84 -18.08 -16.95
C VAL A 210 -10.12 -18.39 -17.73
N SER A 211 -10.64 -17.45 -18.52
CA SER A 211 -11.72 -17.75 -19.48
C SER A 211 -11.29 -18.66 -20.63
N HIS A 212 -10.00 -19.01 -20.77
CA HIS A 212 -9.45 -19.76 -21.92
C HIS A 212 -8.54 -20.94 -21.53
N ILE A 213 -8.61 -21.46 -20.30
CA ILE A 213 -7.93 -22.72 -19.97
C ILE A 213 -8.99 -23.81 -19.85
N ASP A 214 -9.29 -24.46 -20.97
CA ASP A 214 -9.87 -25.80 -20.95
C ASP A 214 -8.88 -26.71 -20.22
N VAL A 215 -9.35 -27.28 -19.11
CA VAL A 215 -8.63 -28.29 -18.35
C VAL A 215 -8.56 -29.54 -19.22
N ILE A 216 -7.35 -29.89 -19.67
CA ILE A 216 -6.99 -31.20 -20.25
C ILE A 216 -6.54 -32.11 -19.12
#